data_AF-A0A1H9CUU0-F1
#
_entry.id   AF-A0A1H9CUU0-F1
#
_cell.length_a   1.000
_cell.length_b   1.000
_cell.length_c   1.000
_cell.angle_alpha   90.00
_cell.angle_beta   90.00
_cell.angle_gamma   90.00
#
_symmetry.space_group_name_H-M   'P 1'
#
loop_
_entity.id
_entity.type
_entity.pdbx_description
1 polymer ?
#
loop_
_entity_poly.entity_id
_entity_poly.type
_entity_poly.pdbx_seq_one_letter_code
_entity_poly.pdbx_strand_id
1 'polypeptide(L)'
;MFISMGECSRYSSHLSKRVVEESFNSLKYMFTQWALPAYDGVKRVEGGIALKRLRQIVTKAVVAKGKKRTEERVTLSPTNKPTSILGCWVINHTCSAKRVGKFVEVTGKFDVNVWYAYSNHSKTAVFSETIHYKDKVKLHYREGEISVGDDVRVRVIQEPNCIEAVISSCGTKFEIVVEREVVVEVMGETTICISVHPLDYEEDWSLNDESSSSSSSSSSSSSSSSSSDGEGRYVLESSSFPDERPR
;
A
#
# COMPACT_ATOMS: atom_id res chain seq x y z
N MET A 1 -22.90 3.07 -28.67
CA MET A 1 -23.88 2.73 -27.60
C MET A 1 -23.08 2.15 -26.45
N PHE A 2 -22.75 2.98 -25.46
CA PHE A 2 -21.93 2.57 -24.31
C PHE A 2 -22.86 1.95 -23.27
N ILE A 3 -22.74 0.65 -23.04
CA ILE A 3 -23.39 -0.02 -21.92
C ILE A 3 -22.34 -0.12 -20.82
N SER A 4 -22.45 0.78 -19.85
CA SER A 4 -21.74 0.74 -18.58
C SER A 4 -22.65 0.05 -17.57
N MET A 5 -22.35 -1.20 -17.21
CA MET A 5 -22.77 -1.89 -15.98
C MET A 5 -21.83 -3.09 -15.80
N GLY A 6 -21.28 -3.44 -14.64
CA GLY A 6 -21.40 -2.89 -13.31
C GLY A 6 -20.28 -3.51 -12.46
N GLU A 7 -19.84 -2.77 -11.45
CA GLU A 7 -18.83 -3.22 -10.50
C GLU A 7 -19.33 -4.44 -9.73
N CYS A 8 -18.65 -5.57 -9.91
CA CYS A 8 -18.73 -6.69 -8.99
C CYS A 8 -17.33 -6.93 -8.42
N SER A 9 -16.99 -6.21 -7.36
CA SER A 9 -15.88 -6.63 -6.50
C SER A 9 -15.99 -6.02 -5.12
N ARG A 10 -15.69 -6.87 -4.14
CA ARG A 10 -15.22 -6.57 -2.77
C ARG A 10 -16.28 -6.48 -1.67
N TYR A 11 -16.83 -7.66 -1.39
CA TYR A 11 -16.66 -8.26 -0.06
C TYR A 11 -15.15 -8.41 0.25
N SER A 12 -14.45 -7.31 0.53
CA SER A 12 -13.04 -7.32 0.95
C SER A 12 -12.66 -6.06 1.73
N SER A 13 -13.64 -5.34 2.27
CA SER A 13 -13.40 -4.18 3.13
C SER A 13 -13.50 -4.51 4.63
N HIS A 14 -14.11 -5.65 4.98
CA HIS A 14 -14.32 -6.04 6.39
C HIS A 14 -13.17 -6.86 7.01
N LEU A 15 -12.44 -7.65 6.22
CA LEU A 15 -11.29 -8.44 6.73
C LEU A 15 -10.02 -7.59 6.87
N SER A 16 -9.81 -6.58 6.01
CA SER A 16 -8.63 -5.70 6.07
C SER A 16 -8.68 -4.71 7.24
N LYS A 17 -9.86 -4.36 7.76
CA LYS A 17 -9.98 -3.47 8.92
C LYS A 17 -9.64 -4.20 10.23
N ARG A 18 -10.05 -5.47 10.40
CA ARG A 18 -9.73 -6.25 11.61
C ARG A 18 -8.24 -6.47 11.82
N VAL A 19 -7.47 -6.75 10.77
CA VAL A 19 -6.02 -7.01 10.92
C VAL A 19 -5.23 -5.75 11.29
N VAL A 20 -5.67 -4.57 10.82
CA VAL A 20 -5.05 -3.29 11.18
C VAL A 20 -5.44 -2.86 12.60
N GLU A 21 -6.71 -3.05 13.00
CA GLU A 21 -7.18 -2.77 14.36
C GLU A 21 -6.60 -3.73 15.41
N GLU A 22 -6.43 -5.02 15.10
CA GLU A 22 -5.80 -5.98 16.02
C GLU A 22 -4.30 -5.69 16.21
N SER A 23 -3.62 -5.21 15.16
CA SER A 23 -2.22 -4.77 15.27
C SER A 23 -2.07 -3.49 16.10
N PHE A 24 -3.02 -2.55 16.00
CA PHE A 24 -3.05 -1.34 16.82
C PHE A 24 -3.50 -1.61 18.28
N ASN A 25 -4.41 -2.54 18.50
CA ASN A 25 -4.81 -2.95 19.85
C ASN A 25 -3.69 -3.75 20.54
N SER A 26 -2.96 -4.61 19.83
CA SER A 26 -1.78 -5.30 20.39
C SER A 26 -0.68 -4.33 20.81
N LEU A 27 -0.50 -3.22 20.08
CA LEU A 27 0.40 -2.12 20.46
C LEU A 27 -0.08 -1.35 21.71
N LYS A 28 -1.39 -1.24 21.96
CA LYS A 28 -1.93 -0.69 23.21
C LYS A 28 -1.73 -1.61 24.42
N TYR A 29 -1.80 -2.93 24.23
CA TYR A 29 -1.66 -3.91 25.32
C TYR A 29 -0.20 -4.25 25.69
N MET A 30 0.78 -3.92 24.86
CA MET A 30 2.20 -4.11 25.21
C MET A 30 2.78 -3.03 26.15
N PHE A 31 2.01 -2.01 26.54
CA PHE A 31 2.48 -0.91 27.38
C PHE A 31 2.12 -1.01 28.87
N THR A 32 1.31 -1.98 29.33
CA THR A 32 0.81 -2.03 30.72
C THR A 32 1.32 -3.17 31.58
N GLN A 33 2.37 -3.90 31.19
CA GLN A 33 2.90 -4.96 32.06
C GLN A 33 4.40 -5.18 31.90
N TRP A 34 5.19 -4.32 32.57
CA TRP A 34 6.42 -4.75 33.25
C TRP A 34 6.72 -3.79 34.40
N ALA A 35 6.28 -4.17 35.60
CA ALA A 35 6.94 -3.74 36.81
C ALA A 35 8.28 -4.48 36.90
N LEU A 36 9.40 -3.75 36.91
CA LEU A 36 10.70 -4.28 37.30
C LEU A 36 11.42 -3.31 38.23
N PRO A 37 12.24 -3.84 39.16
CA PRO A 37 12.64 -3.16 40.39
C PRO A 37 13.67 -2.07 40.14
N ALA A 38 13.69 -1.09 41.06
CA ALA A 38 14.68 -0.03 41.11
C ALA A 38 16.10 -0.63 41.13
N TYR A 39 16.87 -0.38 40.07
CA TYR A 39 18.29 -0.68 40.02
C TYR A 39 19.08 0.60 40.27
N ASP A 40 19.82 0.58 41.37
CA ASP A 40 20.60 1.67 41.92
C ASP A 40 21.93 1.87 41.16
N GLY A 41 22.35 3.14 41.06
CA GLY A 41 23.73 3.55 40.89
C GLY A 41 24.39 3.45 39.51
N VAL A 42 24.38 4.54 38.73
CA VAL A 42 25.55 4.94 37.91
C VAL A 42 25.68 6.46 37.83
N LYS A 43 26.83 6.96 38.30
CA LYS A 43 27.29 8.36 38.42
C LYS A 43 27.05 9.23 37.17
N ARG A 44 26.78 10.52 37.43
CA ARG A 44 26.72 11.63 36.47
C ARG A 44 28.05 11.74 35.72
N VAL A 45 27.96 11.87 34.39
CA VAL A 45 28.98 12.49 33.55
C VAL A 45 28.29 13.69 32.92
N GLU A 46 28.77 14.89 33.24
CA GLU A 46 28.32 16.15 32.64
C GLU A 46 28.74 16.20 31.17
N GLY A 47 27.83 16.66 30.29
CA GLY A 47 28.17 17.05 28.93
C GLY A 47 27.92 16.03 27.80
N GLY A 48 27.27 14.90 28.07
CA GLY A 48 26.83 13.95 27.04
C GLY A 48 25.35 13.65 27.16
N ILE A 49 24.59 13.78 26.06
CA ILE A 49 23.19 13.33 26.00
C ILE A 49 23.16 11.90 26.56
N ALA A 50 22.42 11.68 27.63
CA ALA A 50 22.39 10.40 28.32
C ALA A 50 21.74 9.33 27.40
N LEU A 51 22.55 8.64 26.60
CA LEU A 51 22.20 7.49 25.76
C LEU A 51 21.75 6.24 26.57
N LYS A 52 21.39 6.41 27.85
CA LYS A 52 21.21 5.30 28.80
C LYS A 52 19.87 4.57 28.68
N ARG A 53 18.94 5.01 27.82
CA ARG A 53 17.64 4.34 27.62
C ARG A 53 17.24 4.26 26.15
N LEU A 54 18.06 3.60 25.34
CA LEU A 54 17.64 3.18 24.01
C LEU A 54 16.87 1.86 24.10
N ARG A 55 15.77 1.75 23.37
CA ARG A 55 15.10 0.46 23.09
C ARG A 55 15.14 0.20 21.60
N GLN A 56 15.17 -1.07 21.23
CA GLN A 56 15.07 -1.52 19.84
C GLN A 56 13.68 -2.07 19.59
N ILE A 57 13.07 -1.65 18.49
CA ILE A 57 11.83 -2.20 17.96
C ILE A 57 12.16 -2.96 16.69
N VAL A 58 11.92 -4.27 16.68
CA VAL A 58 12.02 -5.10 15.47
C VAL A 58 10.63 -5.16 14.85
N THR A 59 10.53 -4.80 13.57
CA THR A 59 9.26 -4.78 12.84
C THR A 59 9.43 -5.18 11.39
N LYS A 60 8.34 -5.53 10.73
CA LYS A 60 8.31 -5.86 9.31
C LYS A 60 8.02 -4.62 8.48
N ALA A 61 8.90 -4.30 7.53
CA ALA A 61 8.77 -3.13 6.68
C ALA A 61 9.10 -3.45 5.22
N VAL A 62 8.69 -2.58 4.30
CA VAL A 62 9.12 -2.66 2.91
C VAL A 62 10.57 -2.22 2.80
N VAL A 63 11.44 -3.16 2.42
CA VAL A 63 12.89 -2.98 2.39
C VAL A 63 13.44 -2.80 0.98
N ALA A 64 12.72 -3.28 -0.03
CA ALA A 64 13.05 -3.07 -1.42
C ALA A 64 11.81 -2.88 -2.29
N LYS A 65 11.95 -2.10 -3.37
CA LYS A 65 10.91 -1.92 -4.39
C LYS A 65 11.47 -2.12 -5.79
N GLY A 66 10.63 -2.60 -6.68
CA GLY A 66 10.92 -2.68 -8.11
C GLY A 66 9.71 -2.25 -8.92
N LYS A 67 9.94 -1.62 -10.07
CA LYS A 67 8.90 -1.25 -11.02
C LYS A 67 9.33 -1.70 -12.41
N LYS A 68 8.40 -2.27 -13.19
CA LYS A 68 8.66 -2.66 -14.57
C LYS A 68 7.42 -2.47 -15.43
N ARG A 69 7.59 -1.77 -16.55
CA ARG A 69 6.67 -1.78 -17.68
C ARG A 69 7.21 -2.74 -18.72
N THR A 70 6.34 -3.58 -19.28
CA THR A 70 6.68 -4.53 -20.33
C THR A 70 5.70 -4.34 -21.49
N GLU A 71 6.24 -4.30 -22.70
CA GLU A 71 5.48 -4.42 -23.95
C GLU A 71 5.97 -5.69 -24.65
N GLU A 72 5.03 -6.58 -24.98
CA GLU A 72 5.34 -7.89 -25.53
C GLU A 72 4.54 -8.14 -26.80
N ARG A 73 5.23 -8.55 -27.86
CA ARG A 73 4.61 -8.97 -29.12
C ARG A 73 4.25 -10.45 -29.04
N VAL A 74 2.98 -10.77 -29.28
CA VAL A 74 2.46 -12.13 -29.25
C VAL A 74 1.89 -12.48 -30.61
N THR A 75 2.27 -13.65 -31.14
CA THR A 75 1.74 -14.16 -32.41
C THR A 75 0.67 -15.21 -32.15
N LEU A 76 -0.54 -14.96 -32.63
CA LEU A 76 -1.69 -15.85 -32.47
C LEU A 76 -2.03 -16.51 -33.81
N SER A 77 -2.46 -17.77 -33.77
CA SER A 77 -2.73 -18.57 -34.97
C SER A 77 -4.21 -18.97 -35.05
N PRO A 78 -5.08 -18.13 -35.66
CA PRO A 78 -6.49 -18.46 -35.83
C PRO A 78 -6.70 -19.61 -36.82
N THR A 79 -7.82 -20.33 -36.65
CA THR A 79 -8.22 -21.42 -37.56
C THR A 79 -8.62 -20.91 -38.94
N ASN A 80 -9.28 -19.75 -39.01
CA ASN A 80 -9.70 -19.14 -40.27
C ASN A 80 -8.73 -18.04 -40.68
N LYS A 81 -8.45 -17.93 -41.99
CA LYS A 81 -7.63 -16.84 -42.53
C LYS A 81 -8.33 -15.49 -42.30
N PRO A 82 -7.76 -14.59 -41.49
CA PRO A 82 -8.39 -13.31 -41.20
C PRO A 82 -8.28 -12.35 -42.39
N THR A 83 -9.30 -11.50 -42.57
CA THR A 83 -9.27 -10.39 -43.55
C THR A 83 -9.19 -9.03 -42.87
N SER A 84 -9.80 -8.86 -41.70
CA SER A 84 -9.70 -7.63 -40.90
C SER A 84 -9.95 -7.91 -39.42
N ILE A 85 -9.35 -7.09 -38.56
CA ILE A 85 -9.51 -7.14 -37.10
C ILE A 85 -10.57 -6.10 -36.71
N LEU A 86 -11.59 -6.55 -35.99
CA LEU A 86 -12.70 -5.72 -35.52
C LEU A 86 -12.51 -5.27 -34.07
N GLY A 87 -11.79 -6.08 -33.27
CA GLY A 87 -11.41 -5.74 -31.91
C GLY A 87 -10.45 -6.76 -31.31
N CYS A 88 -9.67 -6.32 -30.34
CA CYS A 88 -8.80 -7.18 -29.53
C CYS A 88 -8.91 -6.73 -28.07
N TRP A 89 -9.21 -7.67 -27.17
CA TRP A 89 -9.31 -7.38 -25.73
C TRP A 89 -8.59 -8.44 -24.91
N VAL A 90 -8.08 -7.99 -23.77
CA VAL A 90 -7.37 -8.82 -22.80
C VAL A 90 -8.19 -8.90 -21.53
N ILE A 91 -8.39 -10.09 -20.99
CA ILE A 91 -9.21 -10.37 -19.80
C ILE A 91 -8.57 -11.43 -18.91
N ASN A 92 -9.17 -11.67 -17.74
CA ASN A 92 -8.80 -12.76 -16.83
C ASN A 92 -7.33 -12.73 -16.39
N HIS A 93 -6.77 -11.53 -16.21
CA HIS A 93 -5.40 -11.39 -15.73
C HIS A 93 -5.25 -11.94 -14.31
N THR A 94 -4.24 -12.78 -14.12
CA THR A 94 -3.79 -13.24 -12.82
C THR A 94 -2.27 -13.20 -12.77
N CYS A 95 -1.71 -12.81 -11.63
CA CYS A 95 -0.27 -12.81 -11.45
C CYS A 95 0.14 -13.14 -10.01
N SER A 96 1.37 -13.61 -9.88
CA SER A 96 2.04 -13.90 -8.63
C SER A 96 3.50 -13.47 -8.73
N ALA A 97 4.14 -13.23 -7.59
CA ALA A 97 5.53 -12.82 -7.55
C ALA A 97 6.32 -13.69 -6.58
N LYS A 98 7.56 -14.00 -6.97
CA LYS A 98 8.50 -14.76 -6.15
C LYS A 98 9.86 -14.09 -6.19
N ARG A 99 10.51 -13.97 -5.03
CA ARG A 99 11.89 -13.48 -4.98
C ARG A 99 12.85 -14.54 -5.53
N VAL A 100 13.78 -14.13 -6.38
CA VAL A 100 14.85 -14.98 -6.92
C VAL A 100 16.17 -14.20 -6.84
N GLY A 101 16.92 -14.42 -5.76
CA GLY A 101 18.17 -13.74 -5.49
C GLY A 101 17.99 -12.21 -5.36
N LYS A 102 18.60 -11.46 -6.29
CA LYS A 102 18.56 -9.99 -6.31
C LYS A 102 17.38 -9.39 -7.10
N PHE A 103 16.52 -10.23 -7.66
CA PHE A 103 15.38 -9.82 -8.47
C PHE A 103 14.09 -10.44 -7.94
N VAL A 104 12.95 -9.88 -8.35
CA VAL A 104 11.65 -10.53 -8.20
C VAL A 104 11.19 -10.99 -9.56
N GLU A 105 10.71 -12.22 -9.60
CA GLU A 105 10.13 -12.84 -10.76
C GLU A 105 8.60 -12.79 -10.64
N VAL A 106 7.96 -12.07 -11.55
CA VAL A 106 6.50 -11.97 -11.65
C VAL A 106 6.04 -12.93 -12.74
N THR A 107 5.22 -13.92 -12.38
CA THR A 107 4.63 -14.86 -13.32
C THR A 107 3.13 -14.65 -13.35
N GLY A 108 2.56 -14.58 -14.55
CA GLY A 108 1.13 -14.39 -14.71
C GLY A 108 0.61 -14.95 -16.01
N LYS A 109 -0.70 -14.83 -16.17
CA LYS A 109 -1.42 -15.21 -17.38
C LYS A 109 -2.61 -14.29 -17.60
N PHE A 110 -3.02 -14.18 -18.84
CA PHE A 110 -4.22 -13.47 -19.26
C PHE A 110 -4.79 -14.14 -20.52
N ASP A 111 -6.07 -13.96 -20.76
CA ASP A 111 -6.73 -14.44 -21.97
C ASP A 111 -6.85 -13.30 -22.96
N VAL A 112 -6.47 -13.56 -24.20
CA VAL A 112 -6.63 -12.65 -25.33
C VAL A 112 -7.80 -13.13 -26.16
N ASN A 113 -8.68 -12.20 -26.53
CA ASN A 113 -9.74 -12.44 -27.50
C ASN A 113 -9.59 -11.48 -28.67
N VAL A 114 -9.55 -12.02 -29.88
CA VAL A 114 -9.50 -11.25 -31.13
C VAL A 114 -10.79 -11.49 -31.90
N TRP A 115 -11.60 -10.45 -32.07
CA TRP A 115 -12.75 -10.47 -32.97
C TRP A 115 -12.29 -10.05 -34.37
N TYR A 116 -12.52 -10.91 -35.35
CA TYR A 116 -12.04 -10.70 -36.71
C TYR A 116 -13.08 -11.11 -37.74
N ALA A 117 -12.99 -10.49 -38.91
CA ALA A 117 -13.72 -10.87 -40.10
C ALA A 117 -12.88 -11.85 -40.95
N TYR A 118 -13.57 -12.73 -41.66
CA TYR A 118 -12.97 -13.68 -42.60
C TYR A 118 -13.90 -13.91 -43.81
N SER A 119 -13.42 -14.63 -44.82
CA SER A 119 -14.17 -14.91 -46.04
C SER A 119 -14.68 -13.63 -46.72
N ASN A 120 -13.75 -12.71 -47.06
CA ASN A 120 -14.05 -11.41 -47.67
C ASN A 120 -15.12 -10.61 -46.92
N HIS A 121 -14.99 -10.53 -45.59
CA HIS A 121 -15.90 -9.79 -44.70
C HIS A 121 -17.35 -10.31 -44.61
N SER A 122 -17.64 -11.50 -45.14
CA SER A 122 -18.98 -12.09 -45.06
C SER A 122 -19.28 -12.76 -43.71
N LYS A 123 -18.24 -13.11 -42.94
CA LYS A 123 -18.36 -13.80 -41.65
C LYS A 123 -17.42 -13.20 -40.61
N THR A 124 -17.78 -13.35 -39.34
CA THR A 124 -16.93 -12.97 -38.21
C THR A 124 -16.76 -14.12 -37.23
N ALA A 125 -15.65 -14.11 -36.49
CA ALA A 125 -15.35 -15.08 -35.45
C ALA A 125 -14.54 -14.42 -34.34
N VAL A 126 -14.55 -15.02 -33.16
CA VAL A 126 -13.68 -14.64 -32.04
C VAL A 126 -12.67 -15.77 -31.86
N PHE A 127 -11.39 -15.42 -31.87
CA PHE A 127 -10.30 -16.30 -31.49
C PHE A 127 -9.88 -16.01 -30.06
N SER A 128 -9.67 -17.04 -29.25
CA SER A 128 -9.35 -16.93 -27.83
C SER A 128 -8.11 -17.77 -27.49
N GLU A 129 -7.15 -17.19 -26.78
CA GLU A 129 -5.92 -17.88 -26.35
C GLU A 129 -5.41 -17.35 -25.01
N THR A 130 -4.98 -18.25 -24.13
CA THR A 130 -4.36 -17.89 -22.84
C THR A 130 -2.85 -17.72 -23.00
N ILE A 131 -2.37 -16.52 -22.72
CA ILE A 131 -0.96 -16.17 -22.79
C ILE A 131 -0.34 -16.19 -21.40
N HIS A 132 0.77 -16.90 -21.28
CA HIS A 132 1.57 -16.95 -20.05
C HIS A 132 2.79 -16.06 -20.21
N TYR A 133 3.14 -15.33 -19.15
CA TYR A 133 4.29 -14.44 -19.18
C TYR A 133 5.11 -14.52 -17.90
N LYS A 134 6.37 -14.08 -18.02
CA LYS A 134 7.35 -14.11 -16.95
C LYS A 134 8.25 -12.88 -17.00
N ASP A 135 8.12 -12.02 -16.01
CA ASP A 135 8.84 -10.76 -15.90
C ASP A 135 9.88 -10.80 -14.77
N LYS A 136 11.13 -10.48 -15.11
CA LYS A 136 12.19 -10.20 -14.13
C LYS A 136 12.20 -8.71 -13.77
N VAL A 137 11.93 -8.39 -12.51
CA VAL A 137 11.88 -7.02 -11.99
C VAL A 137 13.11 -6.75 -11.11
N LYS A 138 13.86 -5.70 -11.45
CA LYS A 138 15.02 -5.25 -10.68
C LYS A 138 14.59 -4.56 -9.40
N LEU A 139 15.20 -4.97 -8.29
CA LEU A 139 14.96 -4.38 -6.98
C LEU A 139 15.93 -3.23 -6.68
N HIS A 140 15.41 -2.23 -5.99
CA HIS A 140 16.14 -1.14 -5.37
C HIS A 140 15.93 -1.25 -3.86
N TYR A 141 17.02 -1.49 -3.14
CA TYR A 141 17.01 -1.65 -1.69
C TYR A 141 17.17 -0.29 -1.01
N ARG A 142 16.56 -0.14 0.17
CA ARG A 142 16.89 0.97 1.08
C ARG A 142 18.27 0.71 1.70
N GLU A 143 18.98 1.77 2.05
CA GLU A 143 20.28 1.68 2.73
C GLU A 143 20.12 1.08 4.14
N GLY A 144 21.07 0.22 4.54
CA GLY A 144 21.10 -0.46 5.84
C GLY A 144 21.35 -1.96 5.75
N GLU A 145 21.83 -2.57 6.83
CA GLU A 145 21.83 -4.03 6.98
C GLU A 145 20.38 -4.49 7.13
N ILE A 146 19.90 -5.28 6.17
CA ILE A 146 18.52 -5.74 6.13
C ILE A 146 18.53 -7.27 6.10
N SER A 147 17.84 -7.90 7.07
CA SER A 147 17.43 -9.29 6.92
C SER A 147 16.30 -9.31 5.87
N VAL A 148 16.66 -9.67 4.65
CA VAL A 148 15.68 -9.64 3.56
C VAL A 148 14.90 -10.95 3.59
N GLY A 149 13.65 -10.88 4.06
CA GLY A 149 12.71 -12.01 4.00
C GLY A 149 12.30 -12.38 2.56
N ASP A 150 11.55 -13.47 2.44
CA ASP A 150 11.01 -13.95 1.16
C ASP A 150 9.58 -13.45 0.87
N ASP A 151 9.05 -12.59 1.73
CA ASP A 151 7.71 -12.04 1.54
C ASP A 151 7.71 -10.93 0.49
N VAL A 152 7.00 -11.18 -0.60
CA VAL A 152 6.91 -10.29 -1.76
C VAL A 152 5.46 -10.02 -2.06
N ARG A 153 5.14 -8.73 -2.20
CA ARG A 153 3.85 -8.27 -2.70
C ARG A 153 4.01 -7.73 -4.11
N VAL A 154 3.14 -8.16 -5.02
CA VAL A 154 3.00 -7.56 -6.35
C VAL A 154 1.74 -6.72 -6.43
N ARG A 155 1.83 -5.56 -7.06
CA ARG A 155 0.71 -4.70 -7.40
C ARG A 155 0.77 -4.37 -8.88
N VAL A 156 -0.34 -4.64 -9.57
CA VAL A 156 -0.54 -4.26 -10.97
C VAL A 156 -0.86 -2.77 -11.00
N ILE A 157 -0.11 -2.00 -11.79
CA ILE A 157 -0.34 -0.56 -12.01
C ILE A 157 -1.09 -0.35 -13.32
N GLN A 158 -0.68 -1.07 -14.36
CA GLN A 158 -1.37 -1.15 -15.64
C GLN A 158 -1.72 -2.62 -15.88
N GLU A 159 -3.01 -2.90 -15.91
CA GLU A 159 -3.54 -4.20 -16.33
C GLU A 159 -3.09 -4.50 -17.76
N PRO A 160 -2.86 -5.78 -18.12
CA PRO A 160 -2.51 -6.14 -19.48
C PRO A 160 -3.52 -5.59 -20.48
N ASN A 161 -3.04 -4.77 -21.41
CA ASN A 161 -3.89 -4.11 -22.39
C ASN A 161 -3.30 -4.28 -23.79
N CYS A 162 -4.16 -4.56 -24.77
CA CYS A 162 -3.76 -4.61 -26.16
C CYS A 162 -3.63 -3.19 -26.71
N ILE A 163 -2.42 -2.81 -27.14
CA ILE A 163 -2.16 -1.48 -27.70
C ILE A 163 -2.05 -1.49 -29.23
N GLU A 164 -1.74 -2.64 -29.83
CA GLU A 164 -1.66 -2.83 -31.27
C GLU A 164 -2.11 -4.24 -31.63
N ALA A 165 -2.85 -4.39 -32.73
CA ALA A 165 -3.25 -5.67 -33.28
C ALA A 165 -3.24 -5.60 -34.81
N VAL A 166 -2.39 -6.40 -35.45
CA VAL A 166 -2.23 -6.43 -36.90
C VAL A 166 -2.31 -7.85 -37.43
N ILE A 167 -2.67 -7.99 -38.70
CA ILE A 167 -2.56 -9.26 -39.41
C ILE A 167 -1.12 -9.34 -39.93
N SER A 168 -0.42 -10.43 -39.60
CA SER A 168 0.96 -10.66 -40.02
C SER A 168 1.09 -10.61 -41.55
N SER A 169 2.27 -10.30 -42.09
CA SER A 169 2.50 -10.17 -43.53
C SER A 169 2.16 -11.43 -44.33
N CYS A 170 2.19 -12.61 -43.69
CA CYS A 170 1.75 -13.87 -44.29
C CYS A 170 0.21 -13.99 -44.47
N GLY A 171 -0.55 -13.11 -43.81
CA GLY A 171 -2.01 -13.03 -43.90
C GLY A 171 -2.77 -14.11 -43.12
N THR A 172 -2.09 -14.97 -42.34
CA THR A 172 -2.73 -16.10 -41.64
C THR A 172 -2.70 -16.00 -40.12
N LYS A 173 -1.89 -15.09 -39.56
CA LYS A 173 -1.68 -14.95 -38.11
C LYS A 173 -1.99 -13.54 -37.64
N PHE A 174 -2.30 -13.38 -36.36
CA PHE A 174 -2.34 -12.09 -35.70
C PHE A 174 -1.01 -11.82 -35.02
N GLU A 175 -0.55 -10.58 -35.08
CA GLU A 175 0.51 -10.06 -34.22
C GLU A 175 -0.11 -8.97 -33.36
N ILE A 176 -0.13 -9.20 -32.05
CA ILE A 176 -0.64 -8.24 -31.08
C ILE A 176 0.49 -7.75 -30.19
N VAL A 177 0.35 -6.53 -29.68
CA VAL A 177 1.25 -5.96 -28.70
C VAL A 177 0.46 -5.71 -27.43
N VAL A 178 0.89 -6.35 -26.34
CA VAL A 178 0.26 -6.21 -25.03
C VAL A 178 1.22 -5.46 -24.11
N GLU A 179 0.74 -4.36 -23.54
CA GLU A 179 1.46 -3.63 -22.50
C GLU A 179 0.99 -4.07 -21.11
N ARG A 180 1.87 -4.01 -20.13
CA ARG A 180 1.55 -4.20 -18.70
C ARG A 180 2.57 -3.50 -17.83
N GLU A 181 2.16 -3.07 -16.63
CA GLU A 181 3.07 -2.44 -15.67
C GLU A 181 2.82 -2.94 -14.26
N VAL A 182 3.89 -3.35 -13.57
CA VAL A 182 3.84 -3.90 -12.21
C VAL A 182 4.83 -3.21 -11.29
N VAL A 183 4.46 -3.15 -10.01
CA VAL A 183 5.32 -2.77 -8.90
C VAL A 183 5.41 -3.94 -7.93
N VAL A 184 6.62 -4.26 -7.49
CA VAL A 184 6.91 -5.29 -6.50
C VAL A 184 7.51 -4.66 -5.26
N GLU A 185 7.10 -5.15 -4.10
CA GLU A 185 7.56 -4.72 -2.79
C GLU A 185 8.03 -5.95 -2.02
N VAL A 186 9.27 -5.89 -1.52
CA VAL A 186 9.83 -6.95 -0.67
C VAL A 186 9.73 -6.49 0.78
N MET A 187 9.15 -7.34 1.62
CA MET A 187 9.06 -7.12 3.06
C MET A 187 10.19 -7.85 3.79
N GLY A 188 10.87 -7.15 4.68
CA GLY A 188 11.94 -7.67 5.52
C GLY A 188 11.83 -7.12 6.93
N GLU A 189 12.69 -7.59 7.81
CA GLU A 189 12.75 -7.07 9.17
C GLU A 189 13.63 -5.82 9.20
N THR A 190 13.21 -4.84 9.99
CA THR A 190 13.97 -3.62 10.25
C THR A 190 13.97 -3.34 11.75
N THR A 191 15.06 -2.74 12.22
CA THR A 191 15.22 -2.35 13.61
C THR A 191 15.21 -0.83 13.73
N ILE A 192 14.33 -0.31 14.56
CA ILE A 192 14.25 1.12 14.88
C ILE A 192 14.76 1.29 16.32
N CYS A 193 15.73 2.18 16.51
CA CYS A 193 16.19 2.58 17.83
C CYS A 193 15.37 3.77 18.30
N ILE A 194 14.76 3.65 19.48
CA ILE A 194 13.99 4.73 20.12
C ILE A 194 14.69 5.18 21.40
N SER A 195 14.62 6.47 21.69
CA SER A 195 15.00 7.02 22.99
C SER A 195 13.78 7.03 23.91
N VAL A 196 13.91 6.46 25.09
CA VAL A 196 12.84 6.47 26.10
C VAL A 196 13.05 7.67 27.01
N HIS A 197 12.09 8.59 27.00
CA HIS A 197 12.11 9.74 27.88
C HIS A 197 12.08 9.28 29.35
N PRO A 198 12.87 9.88 30.25
CA PRO A 198 13.01 9.39 31.61
C PRO A 198 11.84 9.70 32.54
N LEU A 199 10.97 10.64 32.16
CA LEU A 199 9.77 11.04 32.90
C LEU A 199 8.56 10.30 32.33
N ASP A 200 7.68 9.85 33.22
CA ASP A 200 6.35 9.37 32.87
C ASP A 200 5.58 10.54 32.23
N TYR A 201 5.31 10.44 30.94
CA TYR A 201 4.49 11.42 30.22
C TYR A 201 3.03 11.01 30.41
N GLU A 202 2.41 11.52 31.47
CA GLU A 202 0.95 11.48 31.63
C GLU A 202 0.38 12.68 30.86
N GLU A 203 -0.14 12.44 29.66
CA GLU A 203 -1.00 13.41 29.00
C GLU A 203 -2.36 13.32 29.68
N ASP A 204 -2.73 14.33 30.46
CA ASP A 204 -4.06 14.45 31.07
C ASP A 204 -5.11 14.50 29.95
N TRP A 205 -5.61 13.34 29.55
CA TRP A 205 -6.75 13.25 28.63
C TRP A 205 -7.94 13.85 29.36
N SER A 206 -8.34 15.07 28.98
CA SER A 206 -9.57 15.69 29.45
C SER A 206 -10.76 14.89 28.90
N LEU A 207 -11.13 13.81 29.60
CA LEU A 207 -12.35 13.08 29.37
C LEU A 207 -13.50 13.99 29.81
N ASN A 208 -14.14 14.68 28.87
CA ASN A 208 -15.35 15.42 29.17
C ASN A 208 -16.45 14.38 29.46
N ASP A 209 -16.73 14.15 30.74
CA ASP A 209 -17.85 13.32 31.16
C ASP A 209 -19.16 14.01 30.76
N GLU A 210 -19.67 13.71 29.56
CA GLU A 210 -21.03 14.05 29.13
C GLU A 210 -22.03 13.21 29.96
N SER A 211 -22.17 13.56 31.24
CA SER A 211 -23.19 13.00 32.12
C SER A 211 -24.54 13.60 31.75
N SER A 212 -25.35 12.85 30.99
CA SER A 212 -26.75 13.19 30.72
C SER A 212 -27.58 13.03 32.00
N SER A 213 -27.80 14.10 32.76
CA SER A 213 -28.77 14.11 33.85
C SER A 213 -30.16 14.46 33.32
N SER A 214 -31.02 13.45 33.15
CA SER A 214 -32.46 13.64 32.97
C SER A 214 -33.18 13.55 34.32
N SER A 215 -33.63 14.68 34.87
CA SER A 215 -34.94 14.82 35.56
C SER A 215 -35.17 16.26 36.04
N SER A 216 -36.44 16.65 36.03
CA SER A 216 -37.02 17.99 35.95
C SER A 216 -37.28 18.73 37.29
N SER A 217 -37.17 20.07 37.20
CA SER A 217 -37.94 21.16 37.85
C SER A 217 -38.04 21.31 39.39
N SER A 218 -37.60 22.47 39.93
CA SER A 218 -38.46 23.62 40.32
C SER A 218 -37.70 24.74 41.08
N SER A 219 -37.98 26.01 40.72
CA SER A 219 -37.95 27.33 41.45
C SER A 219 -37.14 27.52 42.74
N SER A 220 -36.49 28.64 43.10
CA SER A 220 -36.67 30.09 42.81
C SER A 220 -35.58 30.97 43.48
N SER A 221 -35.27 32.16 42.89
CA SER A 221 -34.76 33.46 43.46
C SER A 221 -33.45 33.48 44.29
N SER A 222 -32.52 34.46 44.25
CA SER A 222 -32.41 35.84 43.74
C SER A 222 -30.98 36.39 43.96
N SER A 223 -30.53 37.38 43.13
CA SER A 223 -29.50 38.44 43.34
C SER A 223 -28.05 38.04 43.73
N SER A 224 -26.92 38.67 43.33
CA SER A 224 -26.58 39.87 42.55
C SER A 224 -25.04 39.95 42.33
N SER A 225 -24.63 40.61 41.25
CA SER A 225 -23.41 41.45 41.01
C SER A 225 -21.97 40.88 40.92
N SER A 226 -21.32 41.31 39.81
CA SER A 226 -19.87 41.63 39.57
C SER A 226 -18.85 40.48 39.65
N SER A 227 -17.81 40.36 38.80
CA SER A 227 -17.01 41.32 38.02
C SER A 227 -16.15 40.58 36.96
N SER A 228 -15.63 41.36 36.03
CA SER A 228 -14.78 41.07 34.87
C SER A 228 -13.44 40.34 35.11
N ASP A 229 -12.79 39.97 33.99
CA ASP A 229 -11.36 39.66 33.75
C ASP A 229 -11.04 38.16 33.53
N GLY A 230 -10.39 37.70 32.46
CA GLY A 230 -9.86 38.32 31.24
C GLY A 230 -9.45 37.19 30.27
N GLU A 231 -9.47 37.47 28.96
CA GLU A 231 -9.04 36.53 27.93
C GLU A 231 -7.52 36.29 27.96
N GLY A 232 -7.11 35.02 28.08
CA GLY A 232 -5.73 34.56 27.88
C GLY A 232 -5.66 33.63 26.67
N ARG A 233 -5.36 34.20 25.50
CA ARG A 233 -5.18 33.51 24.23
C ARG A 233 -3.75 32.97 24.14
N TYR A 234 -3.54 31.66 24.31
CA TYR A 234 -2.23 31.05 24.10
C TYR A 234 -1.99 30.85 22.60
N VAL A 235 -0.96 31.54 22.08
CA VAL A 235 -0.44 31.36 20.73
C VAL A 235 0.48 30.14 20.73
N LEU A 236 0.15 29.12 19.92
CA LEU A 236 1.05 28.01 19.63
C LEU A 236 2.17 28.51 18.71
N GLU A 237 3.36 28.72 19.27
CA GLU A 237 4.57 28.99 18.51
C GLU A 237 4.99 27.71 17.77
N SER A 238 4.86 27.74 16.45
CA SER A 238 5.32 26.66 15.57
C SER A 238 6.84 26.68 15.52
N SER A 239 7.49 25.61 16.00
CA SER A 239 8.94 25.46 15.89
C SER A 239 9.31 25.11 14.43
N SER A 240 9.98 26.07 13.79
CA SER A 240 10.55 25.94 12.46
C SER A 240 11.79 25.03 12.48
N PHE A 241 11.82 24.03 11.60
CA PHE A 241 13.02 23.21 11.33
C PHE A 241 14.05 24.04 10.52
N PRO A 242 15.37 23.91 10.78
CA PRO A 242 16.37 24.55 9.95
C PRO A 242 16.56 23.81 8.61
N ASP A 243 16.49 24.57 7.51
CA ASP A 243 16.80 24.17 6.13
C ASP A 243 18.32 24.26 5.91
N GLU A 244 19.03 23.13 5.99
CA GLU A 244 20.39 23.03 5.45
C GLU A 244 20.36 22.35 4.08
N ARG A 245 20.52 23.15 3.02
CA ARG A 245 20.92 22.66 1.70
C ARG A 245 22.45 22.67 1.58
N PRO A 246 23.07 21.60 1.06
CA PRO A 246 24.49 21.62 0.77
C PRO A 246 24.78 22.43 -0.52
N ARG A 247 25.91 23.13 -0.52
CA ARG A 247 26.55 23.68 -1.73
C ARG A 247 27.36 22.60 -2.45
#